data_AF-A0A945UYG9-F1
#
_entry.id   AF-A0A945UYG9-F1
#
_cell.length_a   1.000
_cell.length_b   1.000
_cell.length_c   1.000
_cell.angle_alpha   90.00
_cell.angle_beta   90.00
_cell.angle_gamma   90.00
#
_symmetry.space_group_name_H-M   'P 1'
#
loop_
_entity.id
_entity.type
_entity.pdbx_description
1 polymer ?
#
loop_
_entity_poly.entity_id
_entity_poly.type
_entity_poly.pdbx_seq_one_letter_code
_entity_poly.pdbx_strand_id
1 'polypeptide(L)'
;MNLRLRHALILSIAIFGGTISAAFAAAETPLPIKVVVVTMFEIGEDTGDIPGEFQRWVERGGFDRKIEFPLGLHNIYHREDGVMVICTAGGVTNATATIMALGQDDRFDLSKAYWVVAGIAGADPEDCSLGSAAWAKWVVDGDLAYEIDGREIPEDWEYGFIALGAHEPNSLEDGWTVETIAFELNAELVDWAYGLTKDMELP
;
A
#
# COMPACT_ATOMS: atom_id res chain seq x y z
N MET A 1 -72.54 44.91 -17.40
CA MET A 1 -71.81 45.84 -16.51
C MET A 1 -70.47 45.19 -16.16
N ASN A 2 -69.37 45.82 -16.57
CA ASN A 2 -67.95 45.57 -16.23
C ASN A 2 -67.31 44.27 -16.81
N LEU A 3 -66.64 44.30 -17.97
CA LEU A 3 -65.26 44.74 -18.29
C LEU A 3 -64.16 43.83 -17.68
N ARG A 4 -63.37 43.12 -18.51
CA ARG A 4 -61.89 43.33 -18.67
C ARG A 4 -61.15 42.17 -19.39
N LEU A 5 -60.42 42.60 -20.43
CA LEU A 5 -59.24 42.01 -21.09
C LEU A 5 -58.31 41.19 -20.19
N ARG A 6 -57.81 40.05 -20.68
CA ARG A 6 -56.51 39.48 -20.27
C ARG A 6 -55.72 38.90 -21.46
N HIS A 7 -54.78 39.72 -21.92
CA HIS A 7 -53.44 39.46 -22.49
C HIS A 7 -53.07 38.00 -22.84
N ALA A 8 -52.82 37.75 -24.13
CA ALA A 8 -52.08 36.60 -24.61
C ALA A 8 -50.57 36.84 -24.46
N LEU A 9 -49.89 35.99 -23.69
CA LEU A 9 -48.44 35.96 -23.53
C LEU A 9 -47.88 34.95 -24.54
N ILE A 10 -47.21 35.42 -25.60
CA ILE A 10 -46.49 34.56 -26.55
C ILE A 10 -45.11 34.29 -25.95
N LEU A 11 -44.86 33.04 -25.54
CA LEU A 11 -43.57 32.58 -25.03
C LEU A 11 -42.73 32.11 -26.22
N SER A 12 -41.77 32.92 -26.66
CA SER A 12 -40.79 32.53 -27.68
C SER A 12 -39.72 31.65 -27.05
N ILE A 13 -39.76 30.34 -27.30
CA ILE A 13 -38.69 29.40 -26.95
C ILE A 13 -37.61 29.49 -28.03
N ALA A 14 -36.47 30.09 -27.69
CA ALA A 14 -35.26 30.03 -28.51
C ALA A 14 -34.57 28.68 -28.28
N ILE A 15 -34.64 27.79 -29.27
CA ILE A 15 -33.91 26.52 -29.28
C ILE A 15 -32.46 26.83 -29.65
N PHE A 16 -31.57 26.86 -28.66
CA PHE A 16 -30.13 26.90 -28.91
C PHE A 16 -29.68 25.50 -29.33
N GLY A 17 -29.54 25.30 -30.65
CA GLY A 17 -28.94 24.10 -31.23
C GLY A 17 -27.42 24.10 -31.02
N GLY A 18 -26.98 23.75 -29.82
CA GLY A 18 -25.58 23.44 -29.54
C GLY A 18 -25.33 21.96 -29.81
N THR A 19 -24.59 21.63 -30.87
CA THR A 19 -24.05 20.29 -31.07
C THR A 19 -23.03 19.99 -29.99
N ILE A 20 -23.45 19.30 -28.93
CA ILE A 20 -22.55 18.66 -27.97
C ILE A 20 -21.90 17.49 -28.71
N SER A 21 -20.73 17.73 -29.32
CA SER A 21 -19.82 16.63 -29.63
C SER A 21 -19.30 16.10 -28.31
N ALA A 22 -19.93 15.04 -27.81
CA ALA A 22 -19.33 14.18 -26.81
C ALA A 22 -18.12 13.52 -27.47
N ALA A 23 -16.93 14.09 -27.27
CA ALA A 23 -15.69 13.39 -27.53
C ALA A 23 -15.67 12.21 -26.55
N PHE A 24 -16.01 11.02 -27.05
CA PHE A 24 -15.66 9.78 -26.36
C PHE A 24 -14.14 9.77 -26.26
N ALA A 25 -13.60 10.07 -25.08
CA ALA A 25 -12.23 9.72 -24.78
C ALA A 25 -12.10 8.21 -25.00
N ALA A 26 -11.20 7.82 -25.90
CA ALA A 26 -10.84 6.41 -26.02
C ALA A 26 -10.38 5.94 -24.64
N ALA A 27 -10.95 4.84 -24.14
CA ALA A 27 -10.45 4.24 -22.92
C ALA A 27 -8.98 3.88 -23.15
N GLU A 28 -8.07 4.57 -22.48
CA GLU A 28 -6.66 4.22 -22.52
C GLU A 28 -6.52 2.79 -22.00
N THR A 29 -5.74 1.96 -22.71
CA THR A 29 -5.46 0.61 -22.24
C THR A 29 -4.67 0.73 -20.93
N PRO A 30 -5.10 0.09 -19.82
CA PRO A 30 -4.39 0.17 -18.55
C PRO A 30 -2.92 -0.26 -18.73
N LEU A 31 -2.01 0.46 -18.08
CA LEU A 31 -0.58 0.21 -18.14
C LEU A 31 -0.26 -1.14 -17.47
N PRO A 32 0.25 -2.14 -18.20
CA PRO A 32 0.57 -3.43 -17.61
C PRO A 32 1.79 -3.32 -16.70
N ILE A 33 1.63 -3.70 -15.43
CA ILE A 33 2.72 -3.71 -14.45
C ILE A 33 3.22 -5.13 -14.26
N LYS A 34 4.53 -5.33 -14.38
CA LYS A 34 5.17 -6.64 -14.19
C LYS A 34 5.61 -6.86 -12.76
N VAL A 35 6.17 -5.83 -12.12
CA VAL A 35 6.66 -5.88 -10.74
C VAL A 35 6.24 -4.62 -10.01
N VAL A 36 5.65 -4.78 -8.83
CA VAL A 36 5.43 -3.69 -7.87
C VAL A 36 6.42 -3.86 -6.72
N VAL A 37 7.32 -2.90 -6.57
CA VAL A 37 8.19 -2.75 -5.41
C VAL A 37 7.47 -1.86 -4.40
N VAL A 38 7.14 -2.42 -3.25
CA VAL A 38 6.44 -1.74 -2.16
C VAL A 38 7.47 -1.37 -1.09
N THR A 39 7.59 -0.07 -0.83
CA THR A 39 8.42 0.49 0.25
C THR A 39 7.53 1.09 1.33
N MET A 40 8.03 1.21 2.56
CA MET A 40 7.20 1.63 3.67
C MET A 40 7.28 3.13 3.90
N PHE A 41 8.45 3.72 4.15
CA PHE A 41 8.52 5.13 4.53
C PHE A 41 9.45 5.97 3.68
N GLU A 42 9.16 7.27 3.66
CA GLU A 42 10.02 8.31 3.12
C GLU A 42 10.00 9.55 4.04
N ILE A 43 11.05 10.35 3.98
CA ILE A 43 11.21 11.59 4.75
C ILE A 43 11.20 12.75 3.76
N GLY A 44 10.13 13.55 3.79
CA GLY A 44 10.09 14.77 2.97
C GLY A 44 9.84 14.46 1.50
N GLU A 45 10.78 14.84 0.64
CA GLU A 45 10.65 14.73 -0.81
C GLU A 45 11.01 13.33 -1.33
N ASP A 46 10.58 12.98 -2.55
CA ASP A 46 10.91 11.67 -3.14
C ASP A 46 12.40 11.57 -3.56
N THR A 47 13.13 12.71 -3.59
CA THR A 47 14.52 12.83 -4.05
C THR A 47 15.21 14.06 -3.47
N GLY A 48 16.54 13.99 -3.32
CA GLY A 48 17.40 15.15 -3.11
C GLY A 48 17.55 15.63 -1.66
N ASP A 49 16.83 15.07 -0.70
CA ASP A 49 16.95 15.30 0.73
C ASP A 49 17.40 14.03 1.49
N ILE A 50 16.98 13.86 2.75
CA ILE A 50 17.45 12.77 3.61
C ILE A 50 16.65 11.50 3.27
N PRO A 51 17.31 10.46 2.71
CA PRO A 51 16.59 9.31 2.22
C PRO A 51 16.03 8.42 3.32
N GLY A 52 14.73 8.15 3.23
CA GLY A 52 14.09 6.97 3.78
C GLY A 52 14.33 5.73 2.91
N GLU A 53 13.37 4.82 2.88
CA GLU A 53 13.44 3.61 2.05
C GLU A 53 13.19 3.92 0.58
N PHE A 54 12.18 4.74 0.30
CA PHE A 54 11.63 4.95 -1.03
C PHE A 54 12.58 5.71 -1.97
N GLN A 55 13.20 6.78 -1.48
CA GLN A 55 14.08 7.67 -2.23
C GLN A 55 15.27 6.90 -2.81
N ARG A 56 15.82 5.92 -2.07
CA ARG A 56 16.92 5.10 -2.58
C ARG A 56 16.51 4.26 -3.78
N TRP A 57 15.27 3.78 -3.83
CA TRP A 57 14.73 3.13 -5.01
C TRP A 57 14.56 4.12 -6.16
N VAL A 58 13.95 5.29 -5.91
CA VAL A 58 13.70 6.30 -6.95
C VAL A 58 15.02 6.77 -7.58
N GLU A 59 16.01 7.14 -6.77
CA GLU A 59 17.28 7.73 -7.22
C GLU A 59 18.22 6.71 -7.90
N ARG A 60 18.18 5.44 -7.49
CA ARG A 60 19.13 4.40 -7.96
C ARG A 60 18.50 3.38 -8.89
N GLY A 61 17.17 3.28 -8.88
CA GLY A 61 16.42 2.28 -9.62
C GLY A 61 16.24 2.59 -11.10
N GLY A 62 16.63 3.79 -11.56
CA GLY A 62 16.53 4.19 -12.96
C GLY A 62 15.09 4.42 -13.41
N PHE A 63 14.21 4.88 -12.51
CA PHE A 63 12.84 5.22 -12.84
C PHE A 63 12.78 6.53 -13.65
N ASP A 64 12.17 6.46 -14.83
CA ASP A 64 12.13 7.55 -15.81
C ASP A 64 10.77 8.23 -15.89
N ARG A 65 9.72 7.61 -15.33
CA ARG A 65 8.36 8.14 -15.32
C ARG A 65 7.84 8.32 -13.90
N LYS A 66 7.64 9.58 -13.52
CA LYS A 66 6.85 9.99 -12.35
C LYS A 66 5.36 10.01 -12.71
N ILE A 67 4.54 9.38 -11.88
CA ILE A 67 3.09 9.30 -12.03
C ILE A 67 2.44 9.82 -10.75
N GLU A 68 1.63 10.86 -10.87
CA GLU A 68 0.88 11.41 -9.74
C GLU A 68 -0.08 10.35 -9.18
N PHE A 69 -0.05 10.19 -7.85
CA PHE A 69 -0.88 9.24 -7.13
C PHE A 69 -1.62 9.94 -5.98
N PRO A 70 -2.73 10.65 -6.30
CA PRO A 70 -3.36 11.58 -5.36
C PRO A 70 -3.94 10.95 -4.08
N LEU A 71 -4.15 9.63 -4.09
CA LEU A 71 -4.65 8.88 -2.94
C LEU A 71 -3.52 8.28 -2.08
N GLY A 72 -2.29 8.29 -2.57
CA GLY A 72 -1.10 7.91 -1.81
C GLY A 72 -0.38 9.13 -1.24
N LEU A 73 0.54 8.89 -0.30
CA LEU A 73 1.35 9.96 0.29
C LEU A 73 2.45 10.45 -0.67
N HIS A 74 3.00 9.54 -1.47
CA HIS A 74 4.07 9.79 -2.43
C HIS A 74 3.63 9.42 -3.85
N ASN A 75 4.36 9.95 -4.82
CA ASN A 75 4.12 9.63 -6.22
C ASN A 75 4.49 8.19 -6.53
N ILE A 76 3.97 7.67 -7.64
CA ILE A 76 4.41 6.39 -8.19
C ILE A 76 5.53 6.66 -9.18
N TYR A 77 6.57 5.81 -9.16
CA TYR A 77 7.62 5.84 -10.16
C TYR A 77 7.61 4.54 -10.96
N HIS A 78 7.76 4.65 -12.27
CA HIS A 78 7.65 3.54 -13.21
C HIS A 78 8.82 3.55 -14.19
N ARG A 79 9.19 2.36 -14.67
CA ARG A 79 10.21 2.11 -15.70
C ARG A 79 9.61 1.44 -16.92
N GLU A 80 10.14 1.73 -18.11
CA GLU A 80 9.69 1.15 -19.37
C GLU A 80 9.61 -0.40 -19.38
N ASP A 81 10.48 -1.09 -18.62
CA ASP A 81 10.48 -2.55 -18.55
C ASP A 81 9.34 -3.16 -17.71
N GLY A 82 8.52 -2.32 -17.07
CA GLY A 82 7.30 -2.70 -16.34
C GLY A 82 7.47 -2.78 -14.83
N VAL A 83 8.55 -2.21 -14.28
CA VAL A 83 8.76 -2.11 -12.83
C VAL A 83 8.16 -0.81 -12.31
N MET A 84 7.34 -0.92 -11.27
CA MET A 84 6.75 0.18 -10.52
C MET A 84 7.31 0.17 -9.09
N VAL A 85 7.59 1.34 -8.52
CA VAL A 85 7.86 1.50 -7.09
C VAL A 85 6.87 2.45 -6.46
N ILE A 86 6.41 2.10 -5.25
CA ILE A 86 5.45 2.86 -4.46
C ILE A 86 5.93 2.96 -3.01
N CYS A 87 5.44 3.97 -2.28
CA CYS A 87 5.64 4.13 -0.84
C CYS A 87 4.28 4.11 -0.13
N THR A 88 4.14 3.24 0.88
CA THR A 88 2.89 3.06 1.62
C THR A 88 2.73 3.99 2.81
N ALA A 89 3.76 4.77 3.15
CA ALA A 89 3.97 5.30 4.50
C ALA A 89 4.05 4.21 5.59
N GLY A 90 4.40 4.63 6.81
CA GLY A 90 4.52 3.72 7.95
C GLY A 90 3.16 3.28 8.50
N GLY A 91 3.08 2.02 8.94
CA GLY A 91 1.93 1.44 9.64
C GLY A 91 0.89 0.77 8.73
N VAL A 92 0.21 -0.25 9.29
CA VAL A 92 -0.72 -1.14 8.57
C VAL A 92 -1.90 -0.39 7.95
N THR A 93 -2.40 0.67 8.60
CA THR A 93 -3.50 1.50 8.07
C THR A 93 -3.11 2.21 6.77
N ASN A 94 -1.92 2.81 6.72
CA ASN A 94 -1.45 3.52 5.53
C ASN A 94 -1.13 2.53 4.40
N ALA A 95 -0.52 1.38 4.72
CA ALA A 95 -0.32 0.30 3.77
C ALA A 95 -1.64 -0.20 3.17
N THR A 96 -2.64 -0.47 4.00
CA THR A 96 -3.96 -0.91 3.54
C THR A 96 -4.59 0.13 2.61
N ALA A 97 -4.62 1.40 3.01
CA ALA A 97 -5.22 2.46 2.21
C ALA A 97 -4.50 2.66 0.86
N THR A 98 -3.17 2.66 0.86
CA THR A 98 -2.34 2.83 -0.34
C THR A 98 -2.54 1.69 -1.32
N ILE A 99 -2.49 0.44 -0.85
CA ILE A 99 -2.64 -0.74 -1.72
C ILE A 99 -4.06 -0.83 -2.28
N MET A 100 -5.08 -0.51 -1.48
CA MET A 100 -6.45 -0.43 -1.97
C MET A 100 -6.62 0.67 -3.03
N ALA A 101 -6.04 1.85 -2.81
CA ALA A 101 -6.06 2.93 -3.77
C ALA A 101 -5.39 2.54 -5.09
N LEU A 102 -4.22 1.88 -5.03
CA LEU A 102 -3.51 1.38 -6.21
C LEU A 102 -4.33 0.30 -6.94
N GLY A 103 -4.95 -0.63 -6.19
CA GLY A 103 -5.76 -1.70 -6.76
C GLY A 103 -7.07 -1.24 -7.41
N GLN A 104 -7.54 -0.03 -7.09
CA GLN A 104 -8.73 0.60 -7.70
C GLN A 104 -8.39 1.61 -8.79
N ASP A 105 -7.10 1.86 -9.05
CA ASP A 105 -6.64 2.81 -10.05
C ASP A 105 -6.66 2.17 -11.45
N ASP A 106 -7.66 2.54 -12.26
CA ASP A 106 -7.92 1.96 -13.58
C ASP A 106 -6.84 2.27 -14.62
N ARG A 107 -5.87 3.13 -14.28
CA ARG A 107 -4.69 3.42 -15.09
C ARG A 107 -3.72 2.23 -15.15
N PHE A 108 -3.80 1.26 -14.25
CA PHE A 108 -2.84 0.16 -14.13
C PHE A 108 -3.50 -1.21 -14.24
N ASP A 109 -2.86 -2.14 -14.96
CA ASP A 109 -3.20 -3.56 -14.91
C ASP A 109 -2.18 -4.30 -14.03
N LEU A 110 -2.64 -4.73 -12.86
CA LEU A 110 -1.87 -5.45 -11.84
C LEU A 110 -2.16 -6.96 -11.85
N SER A 111 -3.02 -7.45 -12.74
CA SER A 111 -3.57 -8.82 -12.70
C SER A 111 -2.52 -9.94 -12.86
N LYS A 112 -1.32 -9.58 -13.33
CA LYS A 112 -0.16 -10.45 -13.53
C LYS A 112 1.12 -9.92 -12.89
N ALA A 113 1.02 -8.93 -12.00
CA ALA A 113 2.17 -8.34 -11.35
C ALA A 113 2.74 -9.26 -10.27
N TYR A 114 4.07 -9.32 -10.18
CA TYR A 114 4.79 -9.82 -9.02
C TYR A 114 4.93 -8.69 -7.99
N TRP A 115 4.93 -9.04 -6.70
CA TRP A 115 5.01 -8.07 -5.61
C TRP A 115 6.26 -8.33 -4.78
N VAL A 116 7.03 -7.29 -4.54
CA VAL A 116 8.22 -7.31 -3.69
C VAL A 116 8.04 -6.25 -2.62
N VAL A 117 7.89 -6.68 -1.37
CA VAL A 117 7.86 -5.77 -0.23
C VAL A 117 9.28 -5.63 0.29
N ALA A 118 9.81 -4.41 0.24
CA ALA A 118 11.19 -4.10 0.62
C ALA A 118 11.19 -3.00 1.69
N GLY A 119 11.63 -3.36 2.89
CA GLY A 119 11.73 -2.43 4.02
C GLY A 119 12.76 -2.88 5.04
N ILE A 120 13.06 -2.00 5.98
CA ILE A 120 13.88 -2.30 7.15
C ILE A 120 13.02 -2.98 8.22
N ALA A 121 13.64 -3.82 9.03
CA ALA A 121 12.96 -4.49 10.13
C ALA A 121 13.91 -4.65 11.32
N GLY A 122 13.32 -4.82 12.50
CA GLY A 122 14.02 -5.36 13.66
C GLY A 122 14.18 -6.87 13.53
N ALA A 123 15.20 -7.42 14.18
CA ALA A 123 15.42 -8.86 14.30
C ALA A 123 16.01 -9.17 15.68
N ASP A 124 15.82 -10.41 16.14
CA ASP A 124 16.48 -10.90 17.35
C ASP A 124 18.01 -10.88 17.13
N PRO A 125 18.79 -10.19 17.98
CA PRO A 125 20.24 -10.12 17.83
C PRO A 125 20.96 -11.48 17.96
N GLU A 126 20.33 -12.49 18.58
CA GLU A 126 20.88 -13.84 18.65
C GLU A 126 20.76 -14.59 17.30
N ASP A 127 19.78 -14.21 16.47
CA ASP A 127 19.54 -14.81 15.15
C ASP A 127 20.11 -13.98 13.99
N CYS A 128 20.27 -12.66 14.17
CA CYS A 128 20.54 -11.74 13.08
C CYS A 128 21.34 -10.50 13.52
N SER A 129 22.45 -10.19 12.83
CA SER A 129 23.21 -8.97 13.08
C SER A 129 22.64 -7.74 12.36
N LEU A 130 22.96 -6.55 12.85
CA LEU A 130 22.66 -5.29 12.14
C LEU A 130 23.23 -5.31 10.70
N GLY A 131 22.42 -4.87 9.75
CA GLY A 131 22.81 -4.83 8.32
C GLY A 131 22.58 -6.14 7.56
N SER A 132 22.11 -7.19 8.21
CA SER A 132 21.68 -8.40 7.53
C SER A 132 20.43 -8.15 6.67
N ALA A 133 20.30 -8.91 5.59
CA ALA A 133 19.10 -8.96 4.77
C ALA A 133 18.46 -10.34 4.84
N ALA A 134 17.14 -10.40 4.89
CA ALA A 134 16.37 -11.63 4.95
C ALA A 134 15.32 -11.68 3.84
N TRP A 135 15.10 -12.87 3.30
CA TRP A 135 13.94 -13.16 2.46
C TRP A 135 12.93 -13.94 3.29
N ALA A 136 11.74 -13.37 3.49
CA ALA A 136 10.67 -13.99 4.26
C ALA A 136 9.87 -14.98 3.39
N LYS A 137 9.50 -16.13 3.97
CA LYS A 137 8.54 -17.08 3.39
C LYS A 137 7.13 -16.94 3.96
N TRP A 138 7.03 -16.25 5.10
CA TRP A 138 5.79 -16.03 5.83
C TRP A 138 5.75 -14.61 6.33
N VAL A 139 4.56 -14.02 6.35
CA VAL A 139 4.27 -12.80 7.09
C VAL A 139 3.21 -13.15 8.12
N VAL A 140 3.48 -12.82 9.38
CA VAL A 140 2.52 -13.00 10.47
C VAL A 140 2.22 -11.64 11.08
N ASP A 141 0.95 -11.27 11.11
CA ASP A 141 0.42 -10.06 11.76
C ASP A 141 -0.03 -10.43 13.17
N GLY A 142 0.69 -9.90 14.16
CA GLY A 142 0.40 -10.06 15.59
C GLY A 142 -0.13 -8.79 16.24
N ASP A 143 -0.49 -7.75 15.47
CA ASP A 143 -0.80 -6.42 16.00
C ASP A 143 -2.13 -6.39 16.76
N LEU A 144 -3.05 -7.31 16.46
CA LEU A 144 -4.33 -7.42 17.16
C LEU A 144 -4.18 -8.30 18.42
N ALA A 145 -3.83 -7.64 19.52
CA ALA A 145 -3.77 -8.23 20.86
C ALA A 145 -4.29 -7.23 21.91
N TYR A 146 -4.52 -7.72 23.13
CA TYR A 146 -4.62 -6.87 24.30
C TYR A 146 -3.26 -6.77 24.98
N GLU A 147 -2.94 -5.59 25.51
CA GLU A 147 -1.78 -5.41 26.37
C GLU A 147 -2.23 -4.73 27.66
N ILE A 148 -1.87 -5.33 28.80
CA ILE A 148 -2.01 -4.67 30.10
C ILE A 148 -0.86 -3.69 30.28
N ASP A 149 -1.16 -2.50 30.82
CA ASP A 149 -0.15 -1.53 31.22
C ASP A 149 0.94 -2.23 32.07
N GLY A 150 2.20 -2.02 31.73
CA GLY A 150 3.33 -2.71 32.37
C GLY A 150 3.38 -2.59 33.91
N ARG A 151 2.72 -1.59 34.49
CA ARG A 151 2.65 -1.38 35.95
C ARG A 151 1.54 -2.18 36.63
N GLU A 152 0.61 -2.72 35.86
CA GLU A 152 -0.56 -3.47 36.31
C GLU A 152 -0.48 -4.96 35.94
N ILE A 153 0.60 -5.39 35.28
CA ILE A 153 0.87 -6.81 35.01
C ILE A 153 0.93 -7.55 36.36
N PRO A 154 0.14 -8.63 36.54
CA PRO A 154 0.23 -9.50 37.71
C PRO A 154 1.66 -10.00 37.96
N GLU A 155 2.08 -10.08 39.23
CA GLU A 155 3.47 -10.45 39.58
C GLU A 155 3.87 -11.85 39.11
N ASP A 156 2.91 -12.74 38.85
CA ASP A 156 3.10 -14.10 38.36
C ASP A 156 3.11 -14.20 36.82
N TRP A 157 2.87 -13.11 36.10
CA TRP A 157 2.92 -13.08 34.64
C TRP A 157 4.28 -12.58 34.14
N GLU A 158 4.81 -13.24 33.10
CA GLU A 158 6.08 -12.84 32.46
C GLU A 158 5.94 -11.55 31.64
N TYR A 159 4.78 -11.34 31.02
CA TYR A 159 4.47 -10.19 30.18
C TYR A 159 2.95 -9.90 30.14
N GLY A 160 2.56 -8.72 29.64
CA GLY A 160 1.17 -8.23 29.67
C GLY A 160 0.37 -8.42 28.38
N PHE A 161 0.97 -9.02 27.35
CA PHE A 161 0.29 -9.34 26.08
C PHE A 161 -0.63 -10.54 26.21
N ILE A 162 -1.87 -10.38 25.75
CA ILE A 162 -2.95 -11.37 25.83
C ILE A 162 -3.58 -11.50 24.44
N ALA A 163 -3.74 -12.73 23.98
CA ALA A 163 -4.46 -13.02 22.74
C ALA A 163 -5.93 -12.57 22.85
N LEU A 164 -6.57 -12.26 21.72
CA LEU A 164 -7.97 -11.84 21.72
C LEU A 164 -8.84 -12.95 22.34
N GLY A 165 -9.72 -12.59 23.28
CA GLY A 165 -10.61 -13.53 23.98
C GLY A 165 -9.95 -14.31 25.12
N ALA A 166 -8.62 -14.38 25.19
CA ALA A 166 -7.93 -15.00 26.31
C ALA A 166 -7.97 -14.12 27.57
N HIS A 167 -7.71 -14.75 28.71
CA HIS A 167 -7.73 -14.09 30.03
C HIS A 167 -6.34 -13.93 30.67
N GLU A 168 -5.33 -14.61 30.11
CA GLU A 168 -3.95 -14.56 30.58
C GLU A 168 -2.96 -14.79 29.42
N PRO A 169 -1.69 -14.36 29.56
CA PRO A 169 -0.62 -14.65 28.62
C PRO A 169 -0.45 -16.15 28.39
N ASN A 170 0.06 -16.53 27.21
CA ASN A 170 0.30 -17.93 26.83
C ASN A 170 -0.94 -18.86 26.89
N SER A 171 -2.16 -18.34 27.03
CA SER A 171 -3.40 -19.13 26.96
C SER A 171 -4.13 -18.90 25.64
N LEU A 172 -4.56 -19.99 25.01
CA LEU A 172 -5.42 -19.99 23.82
C LEU A 172 -6.77 -20.66 24.09
N GLU A 173 -7.07 -21.03 25.35
CA GLU A 173 -8.26 -21.83 25.69
C GLU A 173 -9.56 -21.15 25.24
N ASP A 174 -9.70 -19.85 25.53
CA ASP A 174 -10.80 -18.99 25.06
C ASP A 174 -10.36 -18.02 23.95
N GLY A 175 -9.13 -18.20 23.46
CA GLY A 175 -8.50 -17.33 22.48
C GLY A 175 -9.15 -17.45 21.10
N TRP A 176 -9.19 -16.34 20.38
CA TRP A 176 -9.54 -16.30 18.97
C TRP A 176 -8.61 -15.35 18.22
N THR A 177 -8.69 -15.39 16.90
CA THR A 177 -7.93 -14.50 16.03
C THR A 177 -8.74 -14.15 14.79
N VAL A 178 -8.32 -13.12 14.06
CA VAL A 178 -8.90 -12.78 12.76
C VAL A 178 -8.35 -13.71 11.67
N GLU A 179 -9.06 -13.84 10.56
CA GLU A 179 -8.68 -14.76 9.48
C GLU A 179 -7.42 -14.31 8.71
N THR A 180 -7.02 -13.04 8.82
CA THR A 180 -5.97 -12.41 8.01
C THR A 180 -4.71 -12.12 8.82
N ILE A 181 -4.18 -13.12 9.54
CA ILE A 181 -2.98 -12.96 10.37
C ILE A 181 -1.73 -13.66 9.86
N ALA A 182 -1.86 -14.62 8.93
CA ALA A 182 -0.74 -15.44 8.49
C ALA A 182 -0.82 -15.63 6.98
N PHE A 183 0.21 -15.17 6.30
CA PHE A 183 0.29 -15.17 4.85
C PHE A 183 1.53 -15.96 4.42
N GLU A 184 1.29 -17.11 3.81
CA GLU A 184 2.35 -17.87 3.14
C GLU A 184 2.72 -17.16 1.84
N LEU A 185 4.01 -16.90 1.66
CA LEU A 185 4.55 -16.34 0.43
C LEU A 185 4.99 -17.46 -0.51
N ASN A 186 5.21 -17.13 -1.78
CA ASN A 186 5.70 -18.11 -2.75
C ASN A 186 7.15 -18.51 -2.42
N ALA A 187 7.31 -19.65 -1.74
CA ALA A 187 8.59 -20.15 -1.28
C ALA A 187 9.59 -20.40 -2.44
N GLU A 188 9.12 -20.86 -3.60
CA GLU A 188 9.99 -21.08 -4.77
C GLU A 188 10.56 -19.77 -5.29
N LEU A 189 9.75 -18.71 -5.36
CA LEU A 189 10.19 -17.38 -5.78
C LEU A 189 11.15 -16.77 -4.76
N VAL A 190 10.86 -16.96 -3.47
CA VAL A 190 11.73 -16.54 -2.37
C VAL A 190 13.09 -17.24 -2.44
N ASP A 191 13.11 -18.57 -2.58
CA ASP A 191 14.36 -19.34 -2.66
C ASP A 191 15.17 -18.99 -3.91
N TRP A 192 14.49 -18.74 -5.04
CA TRP A 192 15.13 -18.24 -6.25
C TRP A 192 15.77 -16.86 -6.03
N ALA A 193 15.05 -15.91 -5.42
CA ALA A 193 15.56 -14.57 -5.16
C ALA A 193 16.73 -14.58 -4.16
N TYR A 194 16.64 -15.39 -3.11
CA TYR A 194 17.76 -15.65 -2.19
C TYR A 194 18.97 -16.23 -2.93
N GLY A 195 18.75 -17.24 -3.79
CA GLY A 195 19.81 -17.85 -4.60
C GLY A 195 20.55 -16.86 -5.50
N LEU A 196 19.87 -15.83 -6.01
CA LEU A 196 20.47 -14.75 -6.81
C LEU A 196 21.26 -13.72 -5.98
N THR A 197 20.93 -13.56 -4.69
CA THR A 197 21.37 -12.40 -3.89
C THR A 197 22.25 -12.76 -2.69
N LYS A 198 22.27 -14.02 -2.25
CA LYS A 198 22.99 -14.47 -1.05
C LYS A 198 24.49 -14.19 -1.04
N ASP A 199 25.11 -14.10 -2.22
CA ASP A 199 26.56 -13.87 -2.39
C ASP A 199 26.87 -12.40 -2.74
N MET A 200 25.87 -11.51 -2.69
CA MET A 200 26.06 -10.09 -2.94
C MET A 200 26.83 -9.44 -1.79
N GLU A 201 27.91 -8.74 -2.12
CA GLU A 201 28.59 -7.89 -1.14
C GLU A 201 27.66 -6.73 -0.75
N LEU A 202 27.29 -6.68 0.52
CA LEU A 202 26.54 -5.56 1.06
C LEU A 202 27.50 -4.37 1.28
N PRO A 203 27.10 -3.14 0.89
CA PRO A 203 27.94 -1.95 0.94
C PRO A 203 28.26 -1.45 2.36
#